data_AF-A0A8S3RA99-F1
#
_entry.id   AF-A0A8S3RA99-F1
#
_cell.length_a   1.000
_cell.length_b   1.000
_cell.length_c   1.000
_cell.angle_alpha   90.00
_cell.angle_beta   90.00
_cell.angle_gamma   90.00
#
_symmetry.space_group_name_H-M   'P 1'
#
loop_
_entity.id
_entity.type
_entity.pdbx_description
1 polymer ?
#
loop_
_entity_poly.entity_id
_entity_poly.type
_entity_poly.pdbx_seq_one_letter_code
_entity_poly.pdbx_strand_id
1 'polypeptide(L)'
;MGCLRSFSRFCHNHPKEVKNILKGRSLVFGNKPGVSLYGEVVLSSGDCDTDWMTFLSYVPAYDAVLERLPYMEKRLSELLGNIKIDRRKKKQIMMATEYELILNKILNCLRNCQGDVDRYFNGEDLSHLELVVEEGSAPMTLSSNGKFVTPSSIPGIVLVKFIAENKDKAYMILQDMALQGGMEKLYKKTLYRRVSVVITEERRKCITS
;
A
#
# COMPACT_ATOMS: atom_id res chain seq x y z
N MET A 1 -12.40 -14.89 -19.65
CA MET A 1 -11.56 -15.73 -20.53
C MET A 1 -11.27 -15.11 -21.90
N GLY A 2 -12.02 -14.10 -22.38
CA GLY A 2 -11.77 -13.46 -23.69
C GLY A 2 -10.53 -12.56 -23.74
N CYS A 3 -10.31 -11.71 -22.73
CA CYS A 3 -9.22 -10.71 -22.72
C CYS A 3 -7.81 -11.32 -22.83
N LEU A 4 -7.54 -12.45 -22.16
CA LEU A 4 -6.23 -13.12 -22.22
C LEU A 4 -5.91 -13.65 -23.63
N ARG A 5 -6.93 -14.17 -24.34
CA ARG A 5 -6.75 -14.67 -25.72
C ARG A 5 -6.52 -13.51 -26.69
N SER A 6 -7.27 -12.42 -26.54
CA SER A 6 -7.05 -11.19 -27.31
C SER A 6 -5.67 -10.61 -27.06
N PHE A 7 -5.25 -10.52 -25.80
CA PHE A 7 -3.93 -10.02 -25.44
C PHE A 7 -2.80 -10.94 -25.95
N SER A 8 -2.97 -12.26 -25.90
CA SER A 8 -2.01 -13.19 -26.49
C SER A 8 -1.83 -12.96 -28.00
N ARG A 9 -2.91 -12.66 -28.72
CA ARG A 9 -2.85 -12.31 -30.15
C ARG A 9 -2.16 -10.97 -30.36
N PHE A 10 -2.47 -9.98 -29.54
CA PHE A 10 -1.83 -8.68 -29.55
C PHE A 10 -0.30 -8.77 -29.35
N CYS A 11 0.16 -9.55 -28.37
CA CYS A 11 1.59 -9.79 -28.14
C CYS A 11 2.27 -10.49 -29.34
N HIS A 12 1.55 -11.35 -30.05
CA HIS A 12 2.07 -12.01 -31.24
C HIS A 12 2.24 -11.02 -32.41
N ASN A 13 1.32 -10.06 -32.54
CA ASN A 13 1.33 -9.04 -33.59
C ASN A 13 2.35 -7.93 -33.33
N HIS A 14 2.62 -7.59 -32.06
CA HIS A 14 3.52 -6.50 -31.65
C HIS A 14 4.62 -6.95 -30.65
N PRO A 15 5.45 -7.94 -31.00
CA PRO A 15 6.33 -8.59 -30.04
C PRO A 15 7.47 -7.69 -29.56
N LYS A 16 7.94 -6.72 -30.37
CA LYS A 16 9.07 -5.85 -30.02
C LYS A 16 8.63 -4.76 -29.05
N GLU A 17 7.52 -4.10 -29.35
CA GLU A 17 6.97 -3.00 -28.57
C GLU A 17 6.52 -3.49 -27.20
N VAL A 18 5.75 -4.58 -27.15
CA VAL A 18 5.30 -5.18 -25.91
C VAL A 18 6.48 -5.63 -25.06
N LYS A 19 7.49 -6.28 -25.66
CA LYS A 19 8.68 -6.74 -24.93
C LYS A 19 9.49 -5.58 -24.38
N ASN A 20 9.63 -4.48 -25.12
CA ASN A 20 10.41 -3.32 -24.66
C ASN A 20 9.71 -2.59 -23.51
N ILE A 21 8.39 -2.40 -23.60
CA ILE A 21 7.61 -1.62 -22.63
C ILE A 21 7.34 -2.42 -21.36
N LEU A 22 6.99 -3.71 -21.49
CA LEU A 22 6.64 -4.57 -20.35
C LEU A 22 7.86 -5.25 -19.71
N LYS A 23 9.08 -5.02 -20.20
CA LYS A 23 10.28 -5.64 -19.61
C LYS A 23 10.43 -5.21 -18.15
N GLY A 24 10.33 -6.19 -17.24
CA GLY A 24 10.45 -5.93 -15.81
C GLY A 24 9.23 -5.28 -15.17
N ARG A 25 8.10 -5.17 -15.88
CA ARG A 25 6.82 -4.68 -15.33
C ARG A 25 5.83 -5.83 -15.20
N SER A 26 5.03 -5.80 -14.13
CA SER A 26 3.88 -6.68 -13.97
C SER A 26 2.69 -6.11 -14.74
N LEU A 27 1.92 -6.98 -15.39
CA LEU A 27 0.71 -6.60 -16.12
C LEU A 27 -0.53 -7.18 -15.43
N VAL A 28 -1.53 -6.34 -15.22
CA VAL A 28 -2.79 -6.69 -14.56
C VAL A 28 -3.96 -6.22 -15.42
N PHE A 29 -5.06 -6.97 -15.42
CA PHE A 29 -6.29 -6.53 -16.07
C PHE A 29 -7.22 -5.89 -15.05
N GLY A 30 -7.71 -4.70 -15.39
CA GLY A 30 -8.64 -3.93 -14.57
C GLY A 30 -9.77 -3.34 -15.39
N ASN A 31 -10.55 -2.46 -14.75
CA ASN A 31 -11.66 -1.77 -15.42
C ASN A 31 -11.22 -0.47 -16.12
N LYS A 32 -10.06 0.08 -15.77
CA LYS A 32 -9.51 1.31 -16.32
C LYS A 32 -8.04 1.10 -16.67
N PRO A 33 -7.57 1.55 -17.84
CA PRO A 33 -6.16 1.51 -18.17
C PRO A 33 -5.37 2.52 -17.32
N GLY A 34 -4.14 2.20 -16.97
CA GLY A 34 -3.29 3.08 -16.16
C GLY A 34 -2.10 2.35 -15.55
N VAL A 35 -1.33 3.07 -14.74
CA VAL A 35 -0.22 2.48 -13.97
C VAL A 35 -0.60 2.49 -12.49
N SER A 36 -0.54 1.33 -11.85
CA SER A 36 -0.87 1.18 -10.43
C SER A 36 0.16 1.89 -9.55
N LEU A 37 -0.21 2.18 -8.30
CA LEU A 37 0.71 2.75 -7.30
C LEU A 37 1.96 1.89 -7.02
N TYR A 38 1.95 0.63 -7.44
CA TYR A 38 3.06 -0.32 -7.33
C TYR A 38 3.85 -0.49 -8.64
N GLY A 39 3.50 0.27 -9.69
CA GLY A 39 4.16 0.22 -10.99
C GLY A 39 3.65 -0.89 -11.91
N GLU A 40 2.51 -1.51 -11.60
CA GLU A 40 1.89 -2.50 -12.47
C GLU A 40 1.18 -1.79 -13.63
N VAL A 41 1.35 -2.31 -14.83
CA VAL A 41 0.63 -1.83 -16.01
C VAL A 41 -0.76 -2.44 -16.00
N VAL A 42 -1.77 -1.59 -15.85
CA VAL A 42 -3.17 -1.98 -15.82
C VAL A 42 -3.76 -1.78 -17.22
N LEU A 43 -4.21 -2.86 -17.84
CA LEU A 43 -4.98 -2.79 -19.09
C LEU A 43 -6.46 -2.96 -18.80
N SER A 44 -7.32 -2.21 -19.49
CA SER A 44 -8.75 -2.46 -19.44
C SER A 44 -9.10 -3.73 -20.23
N SER A 45 -9.90 -4.60 -19.62
CA SER A 45 -10.32 -5.85 -20.26
C SER A 45 -11.32 -5.67 -21.41
N GLY A 46 -11.89 -4.47 -21.56
CA GLY A 46 -12.85 -4.13 -22.63
C GLY A 46 -12.22 -3.44 -23.84
N ASP A 47 -10.96 -3.04 -23.74
CA ASP A 47 -10.25 -2.28 -24.76
C ASP A 47 -9.79 -3.20 -25.92
N CYS A 48 -9.54 -2.60 -27.09
CA CYS A 48 -9.03 -3.31 -28.25
C CYS A 48 -7.52 -3.11 -28.47
N ASP A 49 -6.95 -3.88 -29.40
CA ASP A 49 -5.50 -3.92 -29.70
C ASP A 49 -4.91 -2.50 -29.94
N THR A 50 -5.64 -1.61 -30.60
CA THR A 50 -5.18 -0.23 -30.87
C THR A 50 -5.15 0.66 -29.63
N ASP A 51 -6.10 0.48 -28.72
CA ASP A 51 -6.16 1.23 -27.46
C ASP A 51 -5.02 0.80 -26.53
N TRP A 52 -4.78 -0.51 -26.44
CA TRP A 52 -3.65 -1.06 -25.69
C TRP A 52 -2.31 -0.56 -26.23
N MET A 53 -2.12 -0.55 -27.56
CA MET A 53 -0.88 -0.05 -28.16
C MET A 53 -0.65 1.43 -27.87
N THR A 54 -1.72 2.23 -27.99
CA THR A 54 -1.67 3.66 -27.70
C THR A 54 -1.28 3.88 -26.22
N PHE A 55 -1.96 3.22 -25.30
CA PHE A 55 -1.67 3.33 -23.87
C PHE A 55 -0.25 2.89 -23.50
N LEU A 56 0.22 1.74 -24.03
CA LEU A 56 1.56 1.23 -23.77
C LEU A 56 2.65 2.23 -24.17
N SER A 57 2.44 3.00 -25.24
CA SER A 57 3.40 4.03 -25.65
C SER A 57 3.56 5.17 -24.63
N TYR A 58 2.52 5.43 -23.81
CA TYR A 58 2.54 6.44 -22.75
C TYR A 58 2.99 5.91 -21.38
N VAL A 59 3.09 4.59 -21.19
CA VAL A 59 3.49 3.98 -19.89
C VAL A 59 4.79 4.57 -19.32
N PRO A 60 5.87 4.79 -20.11
CA PRO A 60 7.10 5.39 -19.58
C PRO A 60 6.90 6.80 -18.98
N ALA A 61 5.88 7.55 -19.41
CA ALA A 61 5.59 8.88 -18.85
C ALA A 61 5.14 8.82 -17.38
N TYR A 62 4.63 7.67 -16.92
CA TYR A 62 4.23 7.47 -15.53
C TYR A 62 5.42 7.18 -14.58
N ASP A 63 6.61 6.90 -15.11
CA ASP A 63 7.78 6.58 -14.29
C ASP A 63 8.16 7.77 -13.41
N ALA A 64 8.09 8.99 -13.94
CA ALA A 64 8.32 10.22 -13.19
C ALA A 64 7.32 10.39 -12.02
N VAL A 65 6.08 9.93 -12.18
CA VAL A 65 5.06 9.95 -11.11
C VAL A 65 5.45 8.94 -10.04
N LEU A 66 5.76 7.70 -10.43
CA LEU A 66 6.16 6.64 -9.48
C LEU A 66 7.40 7.00 -8.68
N GLU A 67 8.38 7.65 -9.33
CA GLU A 67 9.59 8.14 -8.67
C GLU A 67 9.29 9.25 -7.65
N ARG A 68 8.26 10.08 -7.89
CA ARG A 68 7.85 11.16 -6.99
C ARG A 68 7.13 10.69 -5.73
N LEU A 69 6.36 9.60 -5.81
CA LEU A 69 5.51 9.14 -4.71
C LEU A 69 6.26 8.96 -3.37
N PRO A 70 7.41 8.26 -3.31
CA PRO A 70 8.16 8.10 -2.06
C PRO A 70 8.62 9.42 -1.43
N TYR A 71 8.97 10.42 -2.25
CA TYR A 71 9.37 11.74 -1.74
C TYR A 71 8.18 12.48 -1.14
N MET A 72 7.00 12.37 -1.75
CA MET A 72 5.77 12.96 -1.22
C MET A 72 5.34 12.31 0.10
N GLU A 73 5.44 10.99 0.20
CA GLU A 73 5.17 10.25 1.45
C GLU A 73 6.14 10.63 2.55
N LYS A 74 7.44 10.69 2.24
CA LYS A 74 8.46 11.14 3.19
C LYS A 74 8.17 12.56 3.66
N ARG A 75 7.80 13.46 2.73
CA ARG A 75 7.45 14.83 3.10
C ARG A 75 6.23 14.89 4.00
N LEU A 76 5.20 14.09 3.72
CA LEU A 76 3.99 14.00 4.54
C LEU A 76 4.31 13.45 5.94
N SER A 77 5.17 12.43 6.00
CA SER A 77 5.68 11.83 7.24
C SER A 77 6.38 12.88 8.10
N GLU A 78 7.34 13.62 7.54
CA GLU A 78 8.09 14.68 8.24
C GLU A 78 7.17 15.77 8.82
N LEU A 79 6.16 16.20 8.06
CA LEU A 79 5.21 17.23 8.49
C LEU A 79 4.30 16.79 9.65
N LEU A 80 4.28 15.49 9.97
CA LEU A 80 3.45 14.89 11.01
C LEU A 80 4.29 14.12 12.04
N GLY A 81 5.50 14.61 12.35
CA GLY A 81 6.36 14.00 13.37
C GLY A 81 6.88 12.62 12.99
N ASN A 82 7.24 12.43 11.71
CA ASN A 82 7.75 11.17 11.15
C ASN A 82 6.79 9.97 11.20
N ILE A 83 5.47 10.20 11.30
CA ILE A 83 4.47 9.13 11.20
C ILE A 83 4.62 8.33 9.90
N LYS A 84 4.50 7.01 9.95
CA LYS A 84 4.66 6.17 8.75
C LYS A 84 3.44 6.28 7.84
N ILE A 85 3.65 6.55 6.57
CA ILE A 85 2.58 6.55 5.57
C ILE A 85 2.42 5.13 5.02
N ASP A 86 1.24 4.53 5.25
CA ASP A 86 0.93 3.19 4.76
C ASP A 86 0.11 3.27 3.47
N ARG A 87 0.68 2.72 2.39
CA ARG A 87 -0.02 2.41 1.14
C ARG A 87 -0.89 1.19 1.36
N ARG A 88 -2.04 1.38 2.01
CA ARG A 88 -2.99 0.29 2.28
C ARG A 88 -3.26 -0.51 0.99
N LYS A 89 -2.92 -1.80 0.98
CA LYS A 89 -3.29 -2.72 -0.11
C LYS A 89 -4.81 -2.90 -0.11
N LYS A 90 -5.50 -2.07 -0.89
CA LYS A 90 -6.93 -2.23 -1.13
C LYS A 90 -7.17 -3.40 -2.10
N LYS A 91 -8.37 -3.98 -2.03
CA LYS A 91 -8.84 -4.99 -2.99
C LYS A 91 -8.98 -4.41 -4.41
N GLN A 92 -9.13 -3.09 -4.52
CA GLN A 92 -9.20 -2.36 -5.78
C GLN A 92 -7.84 -1.76 -6.11
N ILE A 93 -7.46 -1.82 -7.39
CA ILE A 93 -6.23 -1.23 -7.91
C ILE A 93 -6.38 0.30 -7.88
N MET A 94 -5.46 0.97 -7.18
CA MET A 94 -5.37 2.43 -7.16
C MET A 94 -4.25 2.86 -8.11
N MET A 95 -4.53 3.89 -8.92
CA MET A 95 -3.58 4.40 -9.91
C MET A 95 -2.55 5.32 -9.25
N ALA A 96 -1.35 5.38 -9.82
CA ALA A 96 -0.26 6.22 -9.33
C ALA A 96 -0.64 7.72 -9.32
N THR A 97 -1.32 8.19 -10.36
CA THR A 97 -1.77 9.59 -10.49
C THR A 97 -2.88 9.94 -9.51
N GLU A 98 -3.79 9.00 -9.23
CA GLU A 98 -4.83 9.15 -8.20
C GLU A 98 -4.17 9.29 -6.82
N TYR A 99 -3.19 8.42 -6.53
CA TYR A 99 -2.46 8.49 -5.27
C TYR A 99 -1.62 9.77 -5.12
N GLU A 100 -0.97 10.23 -6.19
CA GLU A 100 -0.28 11.53 -6.21
C GLU A 100 -1.25 12.68 -5.88
N LEU A 101 -2.46 12.67 -6.45
CA LEU A 101 -3.47 13.68 -6.15
C LEU A 101 -3.91 13.65 -4.68
N ILE A 102 -4.10 12.45 -4.12
CA ILE A 102 -4.43 12.25 -2.69
C ILE A 102 -3.34 12.85 -1.80
N LEU A 103 -2.07 12.54 -2.07
CA LEU A 103 -0.94 13.05 -1.31
C LEU A 103 -0.80 14.58 -1.45
N ASN A 104 -1.00 15.13 -2.65
CA ASN A 104 -0.96 16.57 -2.86
C ASN A 104 -2.04 17.32 -2.06
N LYS A 105 -3.28 16.79 -2.03
CA LYS A 105 -4.38 17.41 -1.27
C LYS A 105 -4.02 17.51 0.21
N ILE A 106 -3.61 16.40 0.84
CA ILE A 106 -3.29 16.39 2.26
C ILE A 106 -2.03 17.21 2.60
N LEU A 107 -0.99 17.16 1.75
CA LEU A 107 0.20 18.00 1.91
C LEU A 107 -0.16 19.48 1.90
N ASN A 108 -1.03 19.90 0.98
CA ASN A 108 -1.49 21.29 0.91
C ASN A 108 -2.31 21.69 2.15
N CYS A 109 -3.14 20.79 2.67
CA CYS A 109 -3.88 21.02 3.92
C CYS A 109 -2.95 21.19 5.14
N LEU A 110 -1.78 20.54 5.15
CA LEU A 110 -0.84 20.57 6.28
C LEU A 110 0.19 21.71 6.23
N ARG A 111 0.43 22.31 5.05
CA ARG A 111 1.39 23.42 4.88
C ARG A 111 1.14 24.58 5.84
N ASN A 112 -0.13 24.90 6.09
CA ASN A 112 -0.52 26.03 6.94
C ASN A 112 -0.73 25.65 8.42
N CYS A 113 -0.53 24.37 8.79
CA CYS A 113 -0.80 23.85 10.13
C CYS A 113 0.47 23.48 10.91
N GLN A 114 1.65 23.91 10.45
CA GLN A 114 2.93 23.55 11.11
C GLN A 114 3.03 24.09 12.54
N GLY A 115 2.54 25.31 12.81
CA GLY A 115 2.49 25.82 14.19
C GLY A 115 1.58 24.99 15.11
N ASP A 116 0.53 24.39 14.56
CA ASP A 116 -0.32 23.46 15.31
C ASP A 116 0.37 22.11 15.52
N VAL A 117 1.08 21.58 14.51
CA VAL A 117 1.89 20.37 14.64
C VAL A 117 2.89 20.52 15.78
N ASP A 118 3.65 21.61 15.79
CA ASP A 118 4.61 21.90 16.85
C ASP A 118 3.94 21.98 18.23
N ARG A 119 2.76 22.61 18.30
CA ARG A 119 1.99 22.73 19.54
C ARG A 119 1.45 21.38 20.06
N TYR A 120 0.91 20.54 19.18
CA TYR A 120 0.22 19.31 19.56
C TYR A 120 1.17 18.12 19.73
N PHE A 121 2.24 18.07 18.95
CA PHE A 121 3.23 16.99 19.01
C PHE A 121 4.45 17.37 19.85
N ASN A 122 4.76 18.66 20.02
CA ASN A 122 5.87 19.13 20.85
C ASN A 122 7.22 18.44 20.52
N GLY A 123 7.48 18.21 19.23
CA GLY A 123 8.69 17.53 18.75
C GLY A 123 8.72 16.02 18.98
N GLU A 124 7.61 15.40 19.39
CA GLU A 124 7.50 13.95 19.57
C GLU A 124 7.69 13.19 18.24
N ASP A 125 8.43 12.08 18.31
CA ASP A 125 8.61 11.17 17.17
C ASP A 125 7.49 10.13 17.12
N LEU A 126 6.64 10.23 16.11
CA LEU A 126 5.49 9.37 15.87
C LEU A 126 5.80 8.25 14.87
N SER A 127 7.07 7.93 14.63
CA SER A 127 7.52 6.90 13.68
C SER A 127 7.04 5.47 14.00
N HIS A 128 6.53 5.26 15.20
CA HIS A 128 5.91 4.01 15.64
C HIS A 128 4.43 3.88 15.24
N LEU A 129 3.81 4.98 14.79
CA LEU A 129 2.41 5.04 14.34
C LEU A 129 2.33 5.01 12.81
N GLU A 130 1.14 4.65 12.31
CA GLU A 130 0.87 4.53 10.88
C GLU A 130 -0.35 5.35 10.46
N LEU A 131 -0.26 6.00 9.30
CA LEU A 131 -1.30 6.82 8.69
C LEU A 131 -1.63 6.31 7.30
N VAL A 132 -2.92 6.10 7.05
CA VAL A 132 -3.50 5.77 5.75
C VAL A 132 -4.30 6.98 5.27
N VAL A 133 -3.95 7.49 4.10
CA VAL A 133 -4.72 8.55 3.44
C VAL A 133 -5.62 7.93 2.38
N GLU A 134 -6.91 8.22 2.45
CA GLU A 134 -7.90 7.71 1.51
C GLU A 134 -8.55 8.87 0.73
N GLU A 135 -8.95 8.59 -0.51
CA GLU A 135 -9.78 9.52 -1.26
C GLU A 135 -11.24 9.46 -0.79
N GLY A 136 -11.89 10.62 -0.74
CA GLY A 136 -13.32 10.74 -0.46
C GLY A 136 -13.63 11.54 0.80
N SER A 137 -14.85 11.40 1.29
CA SER A 137 -15.38 12.10 2.47
C SER A 137 -15.61 11.16 3.66
N ALA A 138 -14.91 10.03 3.69
CA ALA A 138 -14.98 9.10 4.82
C ALA A 138 -14.54 9.79 6.11
N PRO A 139 -15.12 9.44 7.27
CA PRO A 139 -14.71 10.03 8.53
C PRO A 139 -13.25 9.66 8.87
N MET A 140 -12.58 10.53 9.61
CA MET A 140 -11.32 10.15 10.26
C MET A 140 -11.60 9.08 11.29
N THR A 141 -10.83 8.01 11.25
CA THR A 141 -11.00 6.88 12.18
C THR A 141 -9.66 6.35 12.62
N LEU A 142 -9.62 5.80 13.84
CA LEU A 142 -8.56 4.92 14.28
C LEU A 142 -9.04 3.50 14.00
N SER A 143 -8.37 2.81 13.08
CA SER A 143 -8.76 1.45 12.71
C SER A 143 -8.50 0.47 13.85
N SER A 144 -9.16 -0.69 13.80
CA SER A 144 -8.97 -1.76 14.79
C SER A 144 -7.54 -2.29 14.85
N ASN A 145 -6.71 -2.04 13.82
CA ASN A 145 -5.29 -2.37 13.80
C ASN A 145 -4.36 -1.20 14.17
N GLY A 146 -4.89 -0.16 14.81
CA GLY A 146 -4.08 0.93 15.36
C GLY A 146 -3.54 1.90 14.32
N LYS A 147 -4.09 1.91 13.10
CA LYS A 147 -3.72 2.85 12.04
C LYS A 147 -4.68 4.03 12.00
N PHE A 148 -4.15 5.22 11.81
CA PHE A 148 -4.97 6.38 11.50
C PHE A 148 -5.46 6.28 10.06
N VAL A 149 -6.74 6.51 9.83
CA VAL A 149 -7.33 6.58 8.48
C VAL A 149 -7.95 7.95 8.32
N THR A 150 -7.50 8.71 7.32
CA THR A 150 -7.97 10.07 7.07
C THR A 150 -8.37 10.27 5.61
N PRO A 151 -9.43 11.05 5.33
CA PRO A 151 -9.69 11.52 3.98
C PRO A 151 -8.63 12.54 3.54
N SER A 152 -8.36 12.62 2.24
CA SER A 152 -7.36 13.52 1.64
C SER A 152 -7.69 15.01 1.76
N SER A 153 -8.97 15.34 1.99
CA SER A 153 -9.51 16.70 1.87
C SER A 153 -9.87 17.32 3.23
N ILE A 154 -9.29 16.82 4.32
CA ILE A 154 -9.60 17.32 5.67
C ILE A 154 -8.72 18.52 6.04
N PRO A 155 -9.23 19.52 6.79
CA PRO A 155 -8.37 20.60 7.25
C PRO A 155 -7.24 20.06 8.15
N GLY A 156 -6.00 20.53 7.92
CA GLY A 156 -4.81 20.00 8.58
C GLY A 156 -4.88 20.03 10.10
N ILE A 157 -5.43 21.10 10.68
CA ILE A 157 -5.63 21.24 12.13
C ILE A 157 -6.53 20.15 12.72
N VAL A 158 -7.55 19.72 11.99
CA VAL A 158 -8.47 18.67 12.46
C VAL A 158 -7.73 17.33 12.48
N LEU A 159 -6.91 17.06 11.46
CA LEU A 159 -6.05 15.86 11.42
C LEU A 159 -5.03 15.85 12.57
N VAL A 160 -4.33 16.95 12.80
CA VAL A 160 -3.31 17.06 13.85
C VAL A 160 -3.91 16.83 15.24
N LYS A 161 -5.05 17.48 15.53
CA LYS A 161 -5.79 17.25 16.79
C LYS A 161 -6.21 15.81 16.96
N PHE A 162 -6.78 15.21 15.91
CA PHE A 162 -7.23 13.83 15.95
C PHE A 162 -6.09 12.84 16.25
N ILE A 163 -4.92 13.04 15.63
CA ILE A 163 -3.73 12.24 15.92
C ILE A 163 -3.30 12.46 17.38
N ALA A 164 -3.18 13.71 17.82
CA ALA A 164 -2.74 14.02 19.19
C ALA A 164 -3.64 13.43 20.27
N GLU A 165 -4.96 13.40 20.06
CA GLU A 165 -5.95 12.85 20.99
C GLU A 165 -5.99 11.32 21.02
N ASN A 166 -5.44 10.64 20.01
CA ASN A 166 -5.59 9.19 19.84
C ASN A 166 -4.26 8.43 19.71
N LYS A 167 -3.10 9.11 19.69
CA LYS A 167 -1.77 8.50 19.58
C LYS A 167 -1.49 7.43 20.63
N ASP A 168 -1.85 7.67 21.88
CA ASP A 168 -1.64 6.71 22.97
C ASP A 168 -2.48 5.44 22.76
N LYS A 169 -3.75 5.61 22.36
CA LYS A 169 -4.65 4.49 22.04
C LYS A 169 -4.14 3.68 20.84
N ALA A 170 -3.68 4.38 19.80
CA ALA A 170 -3.10 3.74 18.62
C ALA A 170 -1.87 2.89 18.99
N TYR A 171 -0.99 3.44 19.81
CA TYR A 171 0.19 2.73 20.31
C TYR A 171 -0.17 1.50 21.15
N MET A 172 -1.15 1.60 22.05
CA MET A 172 -1.64 0.46 22.84
C MET A 172 -2.18 -0.66 21.96
N ILE A 173 -2.97 -0.34 20.93
CA ILE A 173 -3.51 -1.34 19.98
C ILE A 173 -2.37 -2.03 19.23
N LEU A 174 -1.37 -1.26 18.76
CA LEU A 174 -0.22 -1.81 18.05
C LEU A 174 0.64 -2.73 18.94
N GLN A 175 0.83 -2.38 20.22
CA GLN A 175 1.51 -3.24 21.18
C GLN A 175 0.76 -4.54 21.44
N ASP A 176 -0.55 -4.47 21.71
CA ASP A 176 -1.37 -5.66 21.97
C ASP A 176 -1.35 -6.62 20.77
N MET A 177 -1.48 -6.09 19.56
CA MET A 177 -1.34 -6.88 18.33
C MET A 177 0.04 -7.50 18.16
N ALA A 178 1.11 -6.77 18.47
CA ALA A 178 2.47 -7.30 18.39
C ALA A 178 2.68 -8.47 19.37
N LEU A 179 2.13 -8.37 20.59
CA LEU A 179 2.17 -9.43 21.60
C LEU A 179 1.38 -10.67 21.14
N GLN A 180 0.15 -10.48 20.67
CA GLN A 180 -0.69 -11.56 20.17
C GLN A 180 -0.06 -12.26 18.96
N GLY A 181 0.46 -11.50 17.99
CA GLY A 181 1.15 -12.05 16.83
C GLY A 181 2.46 -12.77 17.19
N GLY A 182 3.17 -12.30 18.22
CA GLY A 182 4.35 -12.98 18.77
C GLY A 182 4.00 -14.32 19.39
N MET A 183 2.94 -14.37 20.20
CA MET A 183 2.40 -15.60 20.78
C MET A 183 1.96 -16.60 19.71
N GLU A 184 1.23 -16.15 18.68
CA GLU A 184 0.77 -17.03 17.60
C GLU A 184 1.96 -17.65 16.84
N LYS A 185 3.01 -16.86 16.56
CA LYS A 185 4.24 -17.35 15.92
C LYS A 185 4.95 -18.38 16.80
N LEU A 186 5.06 -18.15 18.10
CA LEU A 186 5.66 -19.08 19.06
C LEU A 186 4.85 -20.38 19.14
N TYR A 187 3.52 -20.28 19.17
CA TYR A 187 2.63 -21.43 19.19
C TYR A 187 2.78 -22.26 17.91
N LYS A 188 2.73 -21.63 16.73
CA LYS A 188 2.97 -22.30 15.44
C LYS A 188 4.34 -22.97 15.42
N LYS A 189 5.41 -22.28 15.83
CA LYS A 189 6.77 -22.84 15.86
C LYS A 189 6.88 -24.06 16.79
N THR A 190 6.23 -24.02 17.94
CA THR A 190 6.20 -25.13 18.90
C THR A 190 5.41 -26.32 18.38
N LEU A 191 4.26 -26.06 17.75
CA LEU A 191 3.43 -27.08 17.11
C LEU A 191 4.17 -27.77 15.96
N TYR A 192 4.80 -27.00 15.06
CA TYR A 192 5.64 -27.54 13.99
C TYR A 192 6.78 -28.40 14.53
N ARG A 193 7.43 -27.97 15.62
CA ARG A 193 8.52 -28.74 16.24
C ARG A 193 8.01 -30.04 16.86
N ARG A 194 6.86 -30.05 17.54
CA ARG A 194 6.25 -31.26 18.10
C ARG A 194 5.83 -32.26 17.02
N VAL A 195 5.14 -31.79 15.97
CA VAL A 195 4.74 -32.63 14.84
C VAL A 195 5.97 -33.23 14.15
N SER A 196 7.04 -32.45 13.98
CA SER A 196 8.28 -32.94 13.37
C SER A 196 8.95 -34.04 14.22
N VAL A 197 8.95 -33.92 15.55
CA VAL A 197 9.51 -34.95 16.45
C VAL A 197 8.70 -36.24 16.37
N VAL A 198 7.36 -36.16 16.41
CA VAL A 198 6.48 -37.34 16.31
C VAL A 198 6.70 -38.09 15.00
N ILE A 199 6.76 -37.39 13.86
CA ILE A 199 7.02 -38.00 12.54
C ILE A 199 8.39 -38.69 12.50
N THR A 200 9.39 -38.16 13.22
CA THR A 200 10.74 -38.72 13.25
C THR A 200 10.82 -39.98 14.13
N GLU A 201 10.07 -40.03 15.23
CA GLU A 201 9.97 -41.21 16.10
C GLU A 201 9.18 -42.35 15.44
N GLU A 202 8.10 -42.04 14.72
CA GLU A 202 7.30 -43.03 14.01
C GLU A 202 8.10 -43.70 12.88
N ARG A 203 8.94 -42.93 12.16
CA ARG A 203 9.87 -43.47 11.16
C ARG A 203 10.97 -44.37 11.76
N ARG A 204 11.41 -44.13 13.00
CA ARG A 204 12.40 -45.01 13.67
C ARG A 204 11.79 -46.35 14.11
N LYS A 205 10.52 -46.37 14.50
CA LYS A 205 9.80 -47.61 14.84
C LYS A 205 9.58 -48.50 13.61
N CYS A 206 9.36 -47.92 12.42
CA CYS A 206 9.20 -48.69 11.18
C CYS A 206 10.50 -49.30 10.62
N ILE A 207 11.68 -48.91 11.10
CA ILE A 207 12.98 -49.41 10.61
C ILE A 207 13.57 -50.50 11.55
N THR A 208 12.96 -50.70 12.73
CA THR A 208 13.43 -51.64 13.76
C THR A 208 12.49 -52.83 13.98
N SER A 209 11.54 -53.07 13.06
CA SER A 209 10.67 -54.26 13.05
C SER A 209 10.88 -55.10 11.81
#